data_AF-A0A9L0IMK1-F1
#
_entry.id   AF-A0A9L0IMK1-F1
#
_cell.length_a   1.000
_cell.length_b   1.000
_cell.length_c   1.000
_cell.angle_alpha   90.00
_cell.angle_beta   90.00
_cell.angle_gamma   90.00
#
_symmetry.space_group_name_H-M   'P 1'
#
loop_
_entity.id
_entity.type
_entity.pdbx_description
1 polymer ?
#
loop_
_entity_poly.entity_id
_entity_poly.type
_entity_poly.pdbx_seq_one_letter_code
_entity_poly.pdbx_strand_id
1 'polypeptide(L)' 'MIAKTGIKGWMNEIYNYDPETYHATLTHSVFVRLESGTLRLSKPNKNISRRASYNEAKPEVTYISQKIYDLSDSK' A
#
# COMPACT_ATOMS: atom_id res chain seq x y z
N MET A 1 0.48 -28.59 -5.25
CA MET A 1 -0.19 -27.28 -5.10
C MET A 1 0.85 -26.21 -5.33
N ILE A 2 0.75 -25.40 -6.39
CA ILE A 2 1.70 -24.31 -6.65
C ILE A 2 1.22 -23.10 -5.84
N ALA A 3 2.00 -22.66 -4.86
CA ALA A 3 1.74 -21.40 -4.16
C ALA A 3 1.88 -20.25 -5.18
N LYS A 4 0.81 -19.51 -5.43
CA LYS A 4 0.90 -18.23 -6.17
C LYS A 4 1.69 -17.25 -5.29
N THR A 5 2.96 -17.03 -5.61
CA THR A 5 3.83 -16.07 -4.92
C THR A 5 3.47 -14.64 -5.33
N GLY A 6 2.44 -14.08 -4.69
CA GLY A 6 2.12 -12.65 -4.73
C GLY A 6 2.74 -11.91 -3.55
N ILE A 7 3.26 -10.70 -3.78
CA ILE A 7 3.75 -9.85 -2.69
C ILE A 7 2.61 -8.95 -2.23
N LYS A 8 2.44 -8.84 -0.92
CA LYS A 8 1.44 -7.94 -0.32
C LYS A 8 1.96 -7.30 0.96
N GLY A 9 1.57 -6.05 1.20
CA GLY A 9 2.01 -5.32 2.38
C GLY A 9 1.46 -3.90 2.44
N TRP A 10 1.71 -3.25 3.58
CA TRP A 10 1.40 -1.84 3.79
C TRP A 10 2.54 -0.97 3.28
N MET A 11 2.21 0.14 2.63
CA MET A 11 3.15 1.16 2.17
C MET A 11 2.60 2.56 2.48
N ASN A 12 3.49 3.54 2.46
CA ASN A 12 3.15 4.96 2.60
C ASN A 12 3.18 5.62 1.21
N GLU A 13 2.04 6.14 0.75
CA GLU A 13 1.90 6.89 -0.50
C GLU A 13 1.92 8.40 -0.22
N ILE A 14 2.62 9.16 -1.05
CA ILE A 14 2.53 10.63 -1.11
C ILE A 14 2.42 11.03 -2.58
N TYR A 15 1.55 12.00 -2.88
CA TYR A 15 1.27 12.39 -4.27
C TYR A 15 2.37 13.27 -4.87
N ASN A 16 2.86 14.25 -4.11
CA ASN A 16 3.88 15.19 -4.56
C ASN A 16 5.06 15.09 -3.60
N TYR A 17 6.00 14.19 -3.89
CA TYR A 17 7.20 14.03 -3.09
C TYR A 17 8.19 15.16 -3.40
N ASP A 18 8.63 15.86 -2.35
CA ASP A 18 9.71 16.83 -2.39
C ASP A 18 10.69 16.51 -1.25
N PRO A 19 11.97 16.21 -1.54
CA PRO A 19 12.93 15.82 -0.52
C PRO A 19 13.23 16.93 0.50
N GLU A 20 13.06 18.21 0.15
CA GLU A 20 13.36 19.34 1.05
C GLU A 20 12.22 19.59 2.05
N THR A 21 10.98 19.28 1.66
CA THR A 21 9.78 19.52 2.48
C THR A 21 9.10 18.24 2.99
N TYR A 22 9.69 17.08 2.70
CA TYR A 22 9.13 15.79 3.10
C TYR A 22 8.96 15.68 4.62
N HIS A 23 7.75 15.34 5.03
CA HIS A 23 7.47 14.84 6.37
C HIS A 23 6.56 13.63 6.30
N ALA A 24 6.85 12.61 7.10
CA ALA A 24 6.12 11.34 7.00
C ALA A 24 4.62 11.47 7.32
N THR A 25 4.18 12.53 8.04
CA THR A 25 2.74 12.79 8.27
C THR A 25 1.97 13.18 7.01
N LEU A 26 2.67 13.58 5.95
CA LEU A 26 2.09 13.91 4.64
C LEU A 26 1.76 12.65 3.82
N THR A 27 2.07 11.47 4.35
CA THR A 27 1.82 10.20 3.68
C THR A 27 0.51 9.55 4.12
N HIS A 28 -0.08 8.78 3.21
CA HIS A 28 -1.24 7.95 3.46
C HIS A 28 -0.88 6.47 3.33
N SER A 29 -1.36 5.65 4.25
CA SER A 29 -1.21 4.20 4.17
C SER A 29 -2.00 3.69 2.97
N VAL A 30 -1.38 2.80 2.20
CA VAL A 30 -2.02 2.03 1.14
C VAL A 30 -1.66 0.57 1.31
N PHE A 31 -2.64 -0.31 1.12
CA PHE A 31 -2.39 -1.74 1.08
C PHE A 31 -2.09 -2.16 -0.37
N VAL A 32 -0.88 -2.64 -0.60
CA VAL A 32 -0.36 -3.00 -1.91
C VAL A 32 -0.43 -4.51 -2.09
N ARG A 33 -0.93 -4.93 -3.26
CA ARG A 33 -0.90 -6.31 -3.72
C ARG A 33 -0.37 -6.37 -5.15
N LEU A 34 0.65 -7.20 -5.36
CA LEU A 34 1.21 -7.48 -6.67
C LEU A 34 1.07 -8.98 -6.95
N GLU A 35 0.20 -9.31 -7.92
CA GLU A 35 -0.13 -10.68 -8.30
C GLU A 35 -0.34 -10.74 -9.81
N SER A 36 0.29 -11.71 -10.49
CA SER A 36 0.08 -11.98 -11.93
C SER A 36 0.21 -10.72 -12.82
N GLY A 37 1.22 -9.88 -12.60
CA GLY A 37 1.42 -8.65 -13.37
C GLY A 37 0.46 -7.51 -13.02
N THR A 38 -0.51 -7.73 -12.13
CA THR A 38 -1.44 -6.68 -11.69
C THR A 38 -1.00 -6.09 -10.35
N LEU A 39 -0.79 -4.78 -10.31
CA LEU A 39 -0.53 -4.02 -9.10
C LEU A 39 -1.81 -3.34 -8.63
N ARG A 40 -2.22 -3.61 -7.38
CA ARG A 40 -3.40 -3.00 -6.76
C ARG A 40 -3.02 -2.24 -5.49
N LEU A 41 -3.37 -0.96 -5.45
CA LEU A 41 -3.22 -0.07 -4.29
C LEU A 41 -4.60 0.17 -3.72
N SER A 42 -4.84 -0.25 -2.48
CA SER A 42 -6.12 -0.05 -1.78
C SER A 42 -5.97 0.96 -0.67
N LYS A 43 -6.70 2.09 -0.75
CA LYS A 43 -6.69 3.13 0.28
C LYS A 43 -7.69 2.79 1.38
N PRO A 44 -7.25 2.68 2.65
CA PRO A 44 -8.13 2.46 3.78
C PRO A 44 -8.93 3.72 4.11
N ASN A 45 -10.08 3.56 4.76
CA ASN A 45 -10.89 4.66 5.30
C ASN A 45 -10.12 5.44 6.38
N LYS A 46 -9.38 4.72 7.22
CA LYS A 46 -8.54 5.27 8.29
C LYS A 46 -7.07 4.96 8.00
N ASN A 47 -6.20 5.94 8.21
CA ASN A 47 -4.77 5.75 8.06
C ASN A 47 -4.27 4.72 9.10
N ILE A 48 -3.46 3.77 8.67
CA ILE A 48 -2.83 2.80 9.58
C ILE A 48 -1.55 3.42 10.16
N SER A 49 -1.08 2.89 11.29
CA SER A 49 0.21 3.28 11.84
C SER A 49 1.31 3.08 10.80
N ARG A 50 2.11 4.14 10.60
CA ARG A 50 3.23 4.16 9.66
C ARG A 50 4.45 3.40 10.17
N ARG A 51 4.47 3.07 11.46
CA ARG A 51 5.52 2.29 12.12
C ARG A 51 4.87 1.02 12.67
N ALA A 52 5.35 -0.13 12.23
CA ALA A 52 4.93 -1.40 12.83
C ALA A 52 5.46 -1.47 14.26
N SER A 53 4.56 -1.56 15.23
CA SER A 53 4.95 -1.88 16.60
C SER A 53 4.91 -3.39 16.80
N TYR A 54 5.85 -3.93 17.58
CA TYR A 54 5.77 -5.34 17.97
C TYR A 54 4.45 -5.57 18.73
N ASN A 55 3.66 -6.56 18.29
CA ASN A 55 2.36 -6.92 18.86
C ASN A 55 1.21 -5.90 18.64
N GLU A 56 1.26 -5.09 17.59
CA GLU A 56 0.13 -4.24 17.20
C GLU A 56 -1.07 -5.08 16.75
N ALA A 57 -2.26 -4.75 17.25
CA ALA A 57 -3.50 -5.39 16.82
C ALA A 57 -3.68 -5.17 15.31
N LYS A 58 -4.05 -6.24 14.58
CA LYS A 58 -4.34 -6.11 13.15
C LYS A 58 -5.52 -5.14 12.99
N PRO A 59 -5.35 -4.04 12.23
CA PRO A 59 -6.44 -3.10 12.04
C PRO A 59 -7.58 -3.75 11.27
N GLU A 60 -8.81 -3.48 11.67
CA GLU A 60 -9.98 -3.76 10.84
C GLU A 60 -10.04 -2.69 9.75
N VAL A 61 -9.86 -3.11 8.49
CA VAL A 61 -9.68 -2.18 7.38
C VAL A 61 -10.85 -2.25 6.41
N THR A 62 -11.57 -1.14 6.31
CA THR A 62 -12.47 -0.87 5.19
C THR A 62 -11.72 -0.06 4.14
N TYR A 63 -11.66 -0.55 2.90
CA TYR A 63 -11.07 0.19 1.78
C TYR A 63 -12.13 1.09 1.13
N ILE A 64 -11.77 2.34 0.87
CA ILE A 64 -12.68 3.34 0.29
C ILE A 64 -12.36 3.66 -1.18
N SER A 65 -11.15 3.37 -1.63
CA SER A 65 -10.77 3.52 -3.03
C SER A 65 -9.65 2.56 -3.41
N GLN A 66 -9.56 2.28 -4.71
CA GLN A 66 -8.54 1.40 -5.28
C GLN A 66 -7.99 1.99 -6.58
N LYS A 67 -6.69 1.82 -6.79
CA LYS A 67 -6.03 2.00 -8.09
C LYS A 67 -5.51 0.63 -8.53
N ILE A 68 -5.78 0.27 -9.78
CA ILE A 68 -5.36 -1.01 -10.36
C ILE A 68 -4.55 -0.69 -11.61
N TYR A 69 -3.36 -1.26 -11.68
CA TYR A 69 -2.44 -1.11 -12.78
C TYR A 69 -2.12 -2.49 -13.36
N ASP A 70 -2.20 -2.60 -14.68
CA ASP A 70 -1.64 -3.72 -15.41
C ASP A 70 -0.19 -3.40 -15.74
N LEU A 71 0.73 -4.23 -15.25
CA LEU A 71 2.17 -4.10 -15.46
C LEU A 71 2.69 -5.10 -16.50
N SER A 72 1.81 -5.83 -17.20
CA SER A 72 2.21 -6.87 -18.16
C SER A 72 3.15 -6.35 -19.26
N ASP A 73 2.99 -5.08 -19.66
CA ASP A 73 3.82 -4.38 -20.66
C ASP A 73 4.61 -3.19 -20.07
N SER A 74 4.80 -3.15 -18.74
CA SER A 74 5.60 -2.09 -18.12
C SER A 74 7.08 -2.24 -18.51
N LYS A 75 7.71 -1.14 -18.92
CA LYS A 75 9.17 -1.06 -19.16
C LYS A 75 9.96 -0.91 -17.87
#